data_AF-A0A0P7MUP8-F1
#
_entry.id   AF-A0A0P7MUP8-F1
#
_cell.length_a   1.000
_cell.length_b   1.000
_cell.length_c   1.000
_cell.angle_alpha   90.00
_cell.angle_beta   90.00
_cell.angle_gamma   90.00
#
_symmetry.space_group_name_H-M   'P 1'
#
loop_
_entity.id
_entity.type
_entity.pdbx_description
1 polymer ?
#
loop_
_entity_poly.entity_id
_entity_poly.type
_entity_poly.pdbx_seq_one_letter_code
_entity_poly.pdbx_strand_id
1 'polypeptide(L)'
;MKNSLLMRIDTPYTLNFLIYLQNIYLNQKQREEQFKFPYLTEMIRFYDDFEMKFKELWEDISIKLSEDDGNSIDLKIFNDEKNLFYEKLFIPNSDSLKTYNEIFTGFKVWWSSYAGSFSVERAIDNPSHNIYMELTNSLKINGREPKRQLNISLIYDKCLFSNTELYSYFAVLSMIDIYSNHKELVLKLQSCIS
;
A
#
# COMPACT_ATOMS: atom_id res chain seq x y z
N MET A 1 1.32 -23.56 -24.91
CA MET A 1 0.48 -22.35 -24.82
C MET A 1 1.30 -21.21 -24.26
N LYS A 2 1.28 -20.04 -24.90
CA LYS A 2 1.81 -18.80 -24.29
C LYS A 2 0.87 -18.46 -23.14
N ASN A 3 1.39 -18.45 -21.91
CA ASN A 3 0.60 -18.03 -20.77
C ASN A 3 0.42 -16.51 -20.87
N SER A 4 -0.82 -16.05 -20.85
CA SER A 4 -1.23 -14.67 -21.15
C SER A 4 -1.30 -13.79 -19.91
N LEU A 5 -0.56 -14.12 -18.85
CA LEU A 5 -0.57 -13.36 -17.61
C LEU A 5 -0.24 -11.89 -17.92
N LEU A 6 -1.20 -11.01 -17.65
CA LEU A 6 -0.96 -9.58 -17.54
C LEU A 6 -0.80 -9.27 -16.06
N MET A 7 0.30 -8.63 -15.71
CA MET A 7 0.61 -8.24 -14.34
C MET A 7 1.01 -6.77 -14.33
N ARG A 8 0.38 -6.01 -13.44
CA ARG A 8 0.66 -4.60 -13.23
C ARG A 8 1.04 -4.40 -11.77
N ILE A 9 2.14 -3.68 -11.54
CA ILE A 9 2.54 -3.26 -10.20
C ILE A 9 2.57 -1.74 -10.19
N ASP A 10 1.87 -1.13 -9.25
CA ASP A 10 1.84 0.33 -9.09
C ASP A 10 2.11 0.72 -7.64
N THR A 11 2.41 1.99 -7.41
CA THR A 11 2.70 2.55 -6.06
C THR A 11 1.61 3.55 -5.63
N PRO A 12 0.41 3.07 -5.23
CA PRO A 12 -0.74 3.95 -4.99
C PRO A 12 -0.47 4.99 -3.90
N TYR A 13 -0.91 6.23 -4.14
CA TYR A 13 -0.77 7.32 -3.17
C TYR A 13 -1.55 7.04 -1.89
N THR A 14 -2.76 6.50 -2.00
CA THR A 14 -3.66 6.32 -0.85
C THR A 14 -3.13 5.33 0.18
N LEU A 15 -2.78 4.11 -0.24
CA LEU A 15 -2.25 3.09 0.67
C LEU A 15 -0.91 3.52 1.24
N ASN A 16 -0.04 4.14 0.44
CA ASN A 16 1.24 4.64 0.94
C ASN A 16 1.08 5.83 1.90
N PHE A 17 0.05 6.65 1.73
CA PHE A 17 -0.28 7.68 2.71
C PHE A 17 -0.79 7.07 4.02
N LEU A 18 -1.58 6.00 3.97
CA LEU A 18 -1.97 5.26 5.16
C LEU A 18 -0.74 4.68 5.88
N ILE A 19 0.21 4.08 5.17
CA ILE A 19 1.47 3.62 5.78
C ILE A 19 2.26 4.79 6.40
N TYR A 20 2.27 5.96 5.76
CA TYR A 20 2.86 7.18 6.30
C TYR A 20 2.22 7.58 7.64
N LEU A 21 0.89 7.58 7.72
CA LEU A 21 0.15 7.87 8.96
C LEU A 21 0.35 6.79 10.03
N GLN A 22 0.35 5.52 9.64
CA GLN A 22 0.65 4.39 10.52
C GLN A 22 2.01 4.57 11.21
N ASN A 23 3.04 4.91 10.42
CA ASN A 23 4.39 5.06 10.93
C ASN A 23 4.51 6.26 11.88
N ILE A 24 3.84 7.38 11.58
CA ILE A 24 3.73 8.52 12.51
C ILE A 24 3.07 8.08 13.83
N TYR A 25 1.97 7.35 13.76
CA TYR A 25 1.28 6.85 14.95
C TYR A 25 2.16 5.93 15.81
N LEU A 26 2.87 4.99 15.16
CA LEU A 26 3.75 4.04 15.84
C LEU A 26 4.96 4.72 16.49
N ASN A 27 5.59 5.68 15.81
CA ASN A 27 6.76 6.37 16.32
C ASN A 27 6.48 7.11 17.64
N GLN A 28 5.25 7.57 17.87
CA GLN A 28 4.85 8.20 19.12
C GLN A 28 4.79 7.23 20.32
N LYS A 29 4.82 5.92 20.07
CA LYS A 29 4.75 4.86 21.09
C LYS A 29 6.01 4.02 21.23
N GLN A 30 6.96 4.16 20.30
CA GLN A 30 8.13 3.27 20.18
C GLN A 30 9.43 3.95 20.60
N ARG A 31 10.50 3.16 20.71
CA ARG A 31 11.87 3.67 20.93
C ARG A 31 12.45 4.16 19.60
N GLU A 32 13.37 5.13 19.66
CA GLU A 32 13.98 5.75 18.46
C GLU A 32 14.59 4.73 17.49
N GLU A 33 15.20 3.65 17.98
CA GLU A 33 15.78 2.57 17.18
C GLU A 33 14.77 1.83 16.30
N GLN A 34 13.48 1.92 16.64
CA GLN A 34 12.37 1.28 15.93
C GLN A 34 11.60 2.26 15.05
N PHE A 35 12.01 3.54 15.03
CA PHE A 35 11.28 4.54 14.27
C PHE A 35 11.27 4.20 12.79
N LYS A 36 10.11 4.41 12.20
CA LYS A 36 9.85 4.22 10.78
C LYS A 36 9.68 5.58 10.12
N PHE A 37 10.14 5.75 8.89
CA PHE A 37 9.88 6.99 8.18
C PHE A 37 8.37 7.22 8.00
N PRO A 38 7.84 8.44 8.27
CA PRO A 38 8.56 9.69 8.55
C PRO A 38 8.89 9.95 10.03
N TYR A 39 9.97 10.69 10.27
CA TYR A 39 10.42 11.08 11.60
C TYR A 39 9.89 12.49 11.94
N LEU A 40 8.83 12.55 12.73
CA LEU A 40 8.26 13.79 13.24
C LEU A 40 8.55 13.92 14.73
N THR A 41 8.88 15.14 15.17
CA THR A 41 9.12 15.45 16.59
C THR A 41 7.86 15.89 17.32
N GLU A 42 6.84 16.34 16.58
CA GLU A 42 5.57 16.80 17.14
C GLU A 42 4.64 15.62 17.50
N MET A 43 3.97 15.72 18.63
CA MET A 43 2.93 14.77 19.04
C MET A 43 1.63 15.04 18.28
N ILE A 44 1.14 14.04 17.58
CA ILE A 44 -0.03 14.12 16.70
C ILE A 44 -1.23 13.49 17.40
N ARG A 45 -2.33 14.25 17.49
CA ARG A 45 -3.57 13.81 18.14
C ARG A 45 -4.44 12.98 17.20
N PHE A 46 -4.26 11.66 17.28
CA PHE A 46 -5.14 10.66 16.68
C PHE A 46 -6.28 10.27 17.62
N TYR A 47 -7.33 9.65 17.09
CA TYR A 47 -8.33 9.01 17.94
C TYR A 47 -7.73 7.86 18.78
N ASP A 48 -8.30 7.60 19.95
CA ASP A 48 -7.87 6.52 20.83
C ASP A 48 -8.03 5.14 20.17
N ASP A 49 -9.05 4.98 19.33
CA ASP A 49 -9.35 3.77 18.55
C ASP A 49 -8.71 3.77 17.15
N PHE A 50 -7.61 4.50 16.97
CA PHE A 50 -6.91 4.65 15.69
C PHE A 50 -6.67 3.33 14.95
N GLU A 51 -6.16 2.30 15.62
CA GLU A 51 -5.80 1.02 14.96
C GLU A 51 -7.03 0.34 14.33
N MET A 52 -8.19 0.42 14.98
CA MET A 52 -9.46 -0.10 14.46
C MET A 52 -9.93 0.73 13.26
N LYS A 53 -9.98 2.06 13.41
CA LYS A 53 -10.41 2.97 12.33
C LYS A 53 -9.49 2.93 11.11
N PHE A 54 -8.19 2.75 11.35
CA PHE A 54 -7.19 2.56 10.32
C PHE A 54 -7.48 1.30 9.53
N LYS A 55 -7.73 0.17 10.22
CA LYS A 55 -8.02 -1.11 9.59
C LYS A 55 -9.28 -1.03 8.72
N GLU A 56 -10.36 -0.43 9.24
CA GLU A 56 -11.60 -0.22 8.47
C GLU A 56 -11.35 0.62 7.21
N LEU A 57 -10.63 1.75 7.35
CA LEU A 57 -10.31 2.61 6.22
C LEU A 57 -9.40 1.93 5.20
N TRP A 58 -8.44 1.13 5.68
CA TRP A 58 -7.56 0.34 4.84
C TRP A 58 -8.34 -0.68 4.00
N GLU A 59 -9.19 -1.48 4.65
CA GLU A 59 -10.05 -2.48 3.97
C GLU A 59 -10.96 -1.81 2.93
N ASP A 60 -11.61 -0.69 3.29
CA ASP A 60 -12.49 0.07 2.40
C ASP A 60 -11.74 0.58 1.15
N ILE A 61 -10.52 1.11 1.33
CA ILE A 61 -9.72 1.63 0.21
C ILE A 61 -9.18 0.48 -0.65
N SER A 62 -8.68 -0.59 -0.06
CA SER A 62 -8.18 -1.75 -0.82
C SER A 62 -9.26 -2.39 -1.68
N ILE A 63 -10.49 -2.52 -1.16
CA ILE A 63 -11.64 -3.02 -1.94
C ILE A 63 -11.88 -2.12 -3.16
N LYS A 64 -11.97 -0.79 -2.95
CA LYS A 64 -12.16 0.17 -4.05
C LYS A 64 -11.05 0.10 -5.09
N LEU A 65 -9.79 -0.06 -4.66
CA LEU A 65 -8.65 -0.21 -5.55
C LEU A 65 -8.67 -1.55 -6.30
N SER A 66 -9.16 -2.62 -5.69
CA SER A 66 -9.25 -3.94 -6.32
C SER A 66 -10.27 -3.99 -7.47
N GLU A 67 -11.25 -3.08 -7.45
CA GLU A 67 -12.30 -2.95 -8.47
C GLU A 67 -11.92 -1.97 -9.59
N ASP A 68 -10.77 -1.29 -9.49
CA ASP A 68 -10.33 -0.28 -10.47
C ASP A 68 -9.28 -0.84 -11.45
N ASP A 69 -9.71 -1.05 -12.69
CA ASP A 69 -8.84 -1.56 -13.75
C ASP A 69 -7.82 -0.50 -14.27
N GLY A 70 -7.93 0.77 -13.86
CA GLY A 70 -7.19 1.90 -14.44
C GLY A 70 -6.38 2.79 -13.49
N ASN A 71 -6.38 2.53 -12.18
CA ASN A 71 -5.82 3.39 -11.12
C ASN A 71 -6.34 4.84 -11.10
N SER A 72 -7.55 5.05 -11.63
CA SER A 72 -8.24 6.33 -11.56
C SER A 72 -8.77 6.63 -10.14
N ILE A 73 -9.11 5.58 -9.38
CA ILE A 73 -9.71 5.69 -8.05
C ILE A 73 -8.68 6.14 -7.01
N ASP A 74 -7.42 5.73 -7.14
CA ASP A 74 -6.34 6.08 -6.20
C ASP A 74 -6.15 7.59 -6.11
N LEU A 75 -5.91 8.23 -7.26
CA LEU A 75 -5.71 9.68 -7.32
C LEU A 75 -6.96 10.46 -6.95
N LYS A 76 -8.14 9.93 -7.26
CA LYS A 76 -9.42 10.53 -6.87
C LYS A 76 -9.58 10.53 -5.36
N ILE A 77 -9.40 9.38 -4.71
CA ILE A 77 -9.47 9.28 -3.24
C ILE A 77 -8.41 10.19 -2.60
N PHE A 78 -7.18 10.14 -3.11
CA PHE A 78 -6.07 10.90 -2.51
C PHE A 78 -6.23 12.41 -2.65
N ASN A 79 -6.65 12.93 -3.81
CA ASN A 79 -6.74 14.38 -4.04
C ASN A 79 -8.12 14.95 -3.72
N ASP A 80 -9.20 14.29 -4.15
CA ASP A 80 -10.56 14.82 -4.08
C ASP A 80 -11.22 14.47 -2.74
N GLU A 81 -10.91 13.31 -2.17
CA GLU A 81 -11.44 12.82 -0.89
C GLU A 81 -10.44 12.94 0.26
N LYS A 82 -9.43 13.82 0.17
CA LYS A 82 -8.36 13.94 1.19
C LYS A 82 -8.88 14.05 2.63
N ASN A 83 -10.00 14.75 2.85
CA ASN A 83 -10.56 14.92 4.20
C ASN A 83 -11.00 13.60 4.85
N LEU A 84 -11.24 12.55 4.06
CA LEU A 84 -11.54 11.19 4.55
C LEU A 84 -10.51 10.73 5.59
N PHE A 85 -9.22 10.92 5.32
CA PHE A 85 -8.14 10.51 6.23
C PHE A 85 -8.18 11.29 7.54
N TYR A 86 -8.45 12.59 7.47
CA TYR A 86 -8.56 13.46 8.64
C TYR A 86 -9.76 13.06 9.50
N GLU A 87 -10.94 13.00 8.89
CA GLU A 87 -12.21 12.71 9.57
C GLU A 87 -12.22 11.34 10.23
N LYS A 88 -11.55 10.36 9.61
CA LYS A 88 -11.46 9.00 10.16
C LYS A 88 -10.42 8.87 11.26
N LEU A 89 -9.25 9.52 11.14
CA LEU A 89 -8.10 9.15 11.99
C LEU A 89 -7.73 10.22 13.04
N PHE A 90 -8.11 11.48 12.85
CA PHE A 90 -7.65 12.59 13.70
C PHE A 90 -8.76 13.13 14.61
N ILE A 91 -8.38 13.61 15.79
CA ILE A 91 -9.33 14.30 16.69
C ILE A 91 -9.71 15.66 16.07
N PRO A 92 -11.02 15.97 15.90
CA PRO A 92 -11.45 17.20 15.24
C PRO A 92 -11.18 18.43 16.11
N ASN A 93 -10.21 19.24 15.70
CA ASN A 93 -9.95 20.58 16.21
C ASN A 93 -9.06 21.36 15.21
N SER A 94 -8.99 22.69 15.36
CA SER A 94 -8.27 23.57 14.43
C SER A 94 -6.78 23.24 14.31
N ASP A 95 -6.14 22.89 15.42
CA ASP A 95 -4.71 22.59 15.45
C ASP A 95 -4.43 21.27 14.74
N SER A 96 -5.22 20.23 15.03
CA SER A 96 -5.15 18.93 14.37
C SER A 96 -5.41 19.01 12.87
N LEU A 97 -6.32 19.89 12.42
CA LEU A 97 -6.54 20.10 10.98
C LEU A 97 -5.33 20.74 10.31
N LYS A 98 -4.71 21.72 10.97
CA LYS A 98 -3.49 22.37 10.47
C LYS A 98 -2.35 21.33 10.35
N THR A 99 -2.10 20.59 11.43
CA THR A 99 -1.06 19.54 11.45
C THR A 99 -1.33 18.46 10.40
N TYR A 100 -2.58 18.02 10.23
CA TYR A 100 -2.95 17.09 9.16
C TYR A 100 -2.61 17.64 7.76
N ASN A 101 -2.91 18.91 7.47
CA ASN A 101 -2.60 19.51 6.18
C ASN A 101 -1.09 19.60 5.93
N GLU A 102 -0.29 19.83 6.96
CA GLU A 102 1.18 19.82 6.90
C GLU A 102 1.70 18.40 6.61
N ILE A 103 1.20 17.39 7.33
CA ILE A 103 1.52 15.97 7.10
C ILE A 103 1.14 15.54 5.68
N PHE A 104 -0.07 15.89 5.23
CA PHE A 104 -0.55 15.55 3.88
C PHE A 104 0.30 16.21 2.80
N THR A 105 0.63 17.49 2.97
CA THR A 105 1.53 18.22 2.05
C THR A 105 2.93 17.59 2.03
N GLY A 106 3.48 17.27 3.21
CA GLY A 106 4.78 16.64 3.35
C GLY A 106 4.85 15.29 2.64
N PHE A 107 3.85 14.43 2.86
CA PHE A 107 3.73 13.17 2.13
C PHE A 107 3.62 13.40 0.64
N LYS A 108 2.72 14.28 0.18
CA LYS A 108 2.52 14.55 -1.25
C LYS A 108 3.82 14.97 -1.94
N VAL A 109 4.58 15.87 -1.33
CA VAL A 109 5.87 16.34 -1.87
C VAL A 109 6.92 15.22 -1.87
N TRP A 110 7.04 14.47 -0.77
CA TRP A 110 7.98 13.35 -0.71
C TRP A 110 7.62 12.24 -1.71
N TRP A 111 6.36 11.82 -1.74
CA TRP A 111 5.89 10.72 -2.58
C TRP A 111 6.04 11.03 -4.06
N SER A 112 5.81 12.28 -4.47
CA SER A 112 6.02 12.74 -5.85
C SER A 112 7.49 13.02 -6.21
N SER A 113 8.42 12.88 -5.26
CA SER A 113 9.86 13.07 -5.49
C SER A 113 10.57 11.77 -5.88
N TYR A 114 11.83 11.90 -6.35
CA TYR A 114 12.67 10.73 -6.64
C TYR A 114 12.93 9.84 -5.42
N ALA A 115 12.94 10.42 -4.21
CA ALA A 115 13.17 9.69 -2.96
C ALA A 115 11.91 8.97 -2.42
N GLY A 116 10.74 9.25 -3.00
CA GLY A 116 9.46 8.64 -2.64
C GLY A 116 9.09 7.51 -3.59
N SER A 117 7.97 7.65 -4.29
CA SER A 117 7.40 6.63 -5.19
C SER A 117 8.41 6.09 -6.20
N PHE A 118 9.19 6.97 -6.84
CA PHE A 118 10.18 6.55 -7.84
C PHE A 118 11.21 5.58 -7.25
N SER A 119 11.75 5.84 -6.06
CA SER A 119 12.71 4.92 -5.42
C SER A 119 12.07 3.57 -5.09
N VAL A 120 10.81 3.58 -4.66
CA VAL A 120 10.03 2.37 -4.36
C VAL A 120 9.80 1.53 -5.63
N GLU A 121 9.37 2.17 -6.72
CA GLU A 121 9.20 1.52 -8.03
C GLU A 121 10.53 0.95 -8.54
N ARG A 122 11.58 1.76 -8.55
CA ARG A 122 12.91 1.39 -9.04
C ARG A 122 13.52 0.21 -8.31
N ALA A 123 13.24 0.08 -7.02
CA ALA A 123 13.82 -0.97 -6.20
C ALA A 123 13.30 -2.36 -6.59
N ILE A 124 12.04 -2.45 -7.05
CA ILE A 124 11.40 -3.72 -7.38
C ILE A 124 11.53 -4.14 -8.84
N ASP A 125 12.17 -3.33 -9.70
CA ASP A 125 12.39 -3.63 -11.12
C ASP A 125 12.86 -5.07 -11.38
N ASN A 126 14.01 -5.45 -10.84
CA ASN A 126 14.57 -6.79 -11.04
C ASN A 126 13.74 -7.87 -10.33
N PRO A 127 13.37 -7.72 -9.03
CA PRO A 127 12.50 -8.68 -8.36
C PRO A 127 11.16 -8.94 -9.06
N SER A 128 10.54 -7.89 -9.63
CA SER A 128 9.23 -7.98 -10.28
C SER A 128 9.25 -8.90 -11.52
N HIS A 129 10.33 -8.85 -12.30
CA HIS A 129 10.51 -9.75 -13.43
C HIS A 129 10.61 -11.21 -12.99
N ASN A 130 11.35 -11.48 -11.91
CA ASN A 130 11.48 -12.83 -11.36
C ASN A 130 10.12 -13.35 -10.85
N ILE A 131 9.40 -12.53 -10.09
CA ILE A 131 8.04 -12.85 -9.60
C ILE A 131 7.12 -13.18 -10.79
N TYR A 132 7.14 -12.36 -11.84
CA TYR A 132 6.34 -12.61 -13.05
C TYR A 132 6.68 -13.96 -13.69
N MET A 133 7.96 -14.26 -13.87
CA MET A 133 8.40 -15.50 -14.51
C MET A 133 8.04 -16.73 -13.68
N GLU A 134 8.24 -16.69 -12.37
CA GLU A 134 7.89 -17.77 -11.46
C GLU A 134 6.38 -17.99 -11.37
N LEU A 135 5.59 -16.93 -11.24
CA LEU A 135 4.14 -17.01 -11.23
C LEU A 135 3.60 -17.56 -12.56
N THR A 136 4.13 -17.07 -13.68
CA THR A 136 3.80 -17.57 -15.03
C THR A 136 4.08 -19.07 -15.16
N ASN A 137 5.21 -19.55 -14.65
CA ASN A 137 5.55 -20.96 -14.69
C ASN A 137 4.66 -21.79 -13.76
N SER A 138 4.40 -21.30 -12.54
CA SER A 138 3.50 -21.98 -11.60
C SER A 138 2.10 -22.15 -12.17
N LEU A 139 1.55 -21.11 -12.81
CA LEU A 139 0.23 -21.17 -13.45
C LEU A 139 0.18 -22.20 -14.59
N LYS A 140 1.23 -22.27 -15.42
CA LYS A 140 1.35 -23.28 -16.49
C LYS A 140 1.35 -24.70 -15.93
N ILE A 141 2.15 -24.95 -14.90
CA ILE A 141 2.26 -26.27 -14.26
C ILE A 141 0.90 -26.72 -13.71
N ASN A 142 0.14 -25.78 -13.14
CA ASN A 142 -1.17 -26.04 -12.57
C ASN A 142 -2.33 -25.95 -13.57
N GLY A 143 -2.07 -25.74 -14.86
CA GLY A 143 -3.09 -25.62 -15.90
C GLY A 143 -4.07 -24.46 -15.69
N ARG A 144 -3.68 -23.41 -14.96
CA ARG A 144 -4.51 -22.24 -14.69
C ARG A 144 -4.26 -21.15 -15.72
N GLU A 145 -5.32 -20.69 -16.38
CA GLU A 145 -5.27 -19.56 -17.29
C GLU A 145 -5.82 -18.29 -16.61
N PRO A 146 -5.03 -17.21 -16.53
CA PRO A 146 -5.52 -15.92 -16.02
C PRO A 146 -6.65 -15.38 -16.89
N LYS A 147 -7.77 -15.01 -16.26
CA LYS A 147 -8.93 -14.40 -16.93
C LYS A 147 -8.85 -12.88 -17.01
N ARG A 148 -8.06 -12.26 -16.13
CA ARG A 148 -7.90 -10.81 -15.97
C ARG A 148 -6.45 -10.47 -15.62
N GLN A 149 -6.13 -9.18 -15.69
CA GLN A 149 -4.86 -8.66 -15.23
C GLN A 149 -4.76 -8.78 -13.71
N LEU A 150 -3.62 -9.25 -13.21
CA LEU A 150 -3.29 -9.19 -11.79
C LEU A 150 -2.74 -7.80 -11.46
N ASN A 151 -3.41 -7.07 -10.59
CA ASN A 151 -2.98 -5.76 -10.10
C ASN A 151 -2.31 -5.91 -8.74
N ILE A 152 -1.13 -5.32 -8.57
CA ILE A 152 -0.36 -5.35 -7.34
C ILE A 152 -0.13 -3.92 -6.88
N SER A 153 -0.66 -3.58 -5.71
CA SER A 153 -0.39 -2.32 -5.04
C SER A 153 0.85 -2.45 -4.15
N LEU A 154 1.93 -1.78 -4.54
CA LEU A 154 3.18 -1.76 -3.79
C LEU A 154 3.17 -0.66 -2.72
N ILE A 155 3.46 -1.06 -1.47
CA ILE A 155 3.63 -0.16 -0.34
C ILE A 155 5.08 -0.12 0.17
N TYR A 156 5.54 1.04 0.59
CA TYR A 156 6.96 1.25 0.93
C TYR A 156 7.40 0.58 2.24
N ASP A 157 6.46 0.32 3.15
CA ASP A 157 6.68 -0.34 4.45
C ASP A 157 5.49 -1.25 4.78
N LYS A 158 5.65 -2.15 5.75
CA LYS A 158 4.62 -3.11 6.14
C LYS A 158 3.39 -2.42 6.72
N CYS A 159 2.20 -2.82 6.27
CA CYS A 159 0.97 -2.61 7.01
C CYS A 159 0.97 -3.52 8.25
N LEU A 160 0.83 -2.94 9.44
CA LEU A 160 0.88 -3.65 10.73
C LEU A 160 -0.48 -3.75 11.39
N PHE A 161 -1.45 -2.94 10.98
CA PHE A 161 -2.80 -2.89 11.56
C PHE A 161 -3.86 -3.59 10.71
N SER A 162 -3.56 -3.92 9.45
CA SER A 162 -4.37 -4.83 8.64
C SER A 162 -3.53 -6.00 8.14
N ASN A 163 -4.20 -7.09 7.79
CA ASN A 163 -3.55 -8.19 7.10
C ASN A 163 -3.27 -7.77 5.65
N THR A 164 -2.23 -8.35 5.06
CA THR A 164 -1.97 -8.23 3.63
C THR A 164 -3.17 -8.79 2.86
N GLU A 165 -3.96 -7.90 2.26
CA GLU A 165 -5.22 -8.29 1.62
C GLU A 165 -4.98 -8.87 0.22
N LEU A 166 -5.62 -10.01 -0.01
CA LEU A 166 -5.66 -10.70 -1.29
C LEU A 166 -7.11 -10.70 -1.76
N TYR A 167 -7.38 -9.96 -2.84
CA TYR A 167 -8.66 -9.97 -3.53
C TYR A 167 -8.51 -10.71 -4.87
N SER A 168 -9.62 -11.02 -5.53
CA SER A 168 -9.55 -11.66 -6.84
C SER A 168 -8.80 -10.76 -7.83
N TYR A 169 -7.69 -11.24 -8.37
CA TYR A 169 -6.79 -10.49 -9.26
C TYR A 169 -6.21 -9.20 -8.67
N PHE A 170 -6.17 -9.05 -7.34
CA PHE A 170 -5.54 -7.91 -6.69
C PHE A 170 -4.79 -8.32 -5.42
N ALA A 171 -3.61 -7.73 -5.20
CA ALA A 171 -2.85 -7.91 -3.97
C ALA A 171 -2.19 -6.60 -3.53
N VAL A 172 -2.11 -6.36 -2.23
CA VAL A 172 -1.21 -5.34 -1.68
C VAL A 172 0.07 -6.01 -1.23
N LEU A 173 1.25 -5.51 -1.61
CA LEU A 173 2.54 -6.06 -1.20
C LEU A 173 3.43 -4.95 -0.67
N SER A 174 4.13 -5.20 0.43
CA SER A 174 5.20 -4.30 0.87
C SER A 174 6.51 -4.60 0.14
N MET A 175 7.39 -3.60 0.11
CA MET A 175 8.77 -3.74 -0.38
C MET A 175 9.46 -4.99 0.19
N ILE A 176 9.34 -5.20 1.49
CA ILE A 176 9.95 -6.35 2.16
C ILE A 176 9.28 -7.68 1.78
N ASP A 177 7.99 -7.72 1.43
CA ASP A 177 7.36 -8.94 0.92
C ASP A 177 8.00 -9.38 -0.40
N ILE A 178 8.36 -8.42 -1.26
CA ILE A 178 9.01 -8.67 -2.56
C ILE A 178 10.43 -9.25 -2.40
N TYR A 179 11.19 -8.81 -1.39
CA TYR A 179 12.54 -9.33 -1.11
C TYR A 179 12.58 -10.52 -0.17
N SER A 180 11.45 -10.84 0.49
CA SER A 180 11.34 -11.99 1.38
C SER A 180 11.10 -13.28 0.59
N ASN A 181 10.68 -14.35 1.29
CA ASN A 181 10.51 -15.71 0.76
C ASN A 181 9.70 -15.78 -0.56
N HIS A 182 10.41 -15.76 -1.70
CA HIS A 182 9.83 -15.73 -3.05
C HIS A 182 8.82 -16.84 -3.31
N LYS A 183 9.05 -18.06 -2.80
CA LYS A 183 8.13 -19.19 -3.00
C LYS A 183 6.77 -18.95 -2.36
N GLU A 184 6.76 -18.40 -1.14
CA GLU A 184 5.53 -18.08 -0.43
C GLU A 184 4.77 -16.96 -1.14
N LEU A 185 5.50 -15.96 -1.66
CA LEU A 185 4.92 -14.87 -2.42
C LEU A 185 4.22 -15.37 -3.69
N VAL A 186 4.87 -16.24 -4.46
CA VAL A 186 4.29 -16.82 -5.69
C VAL A 186 3.02 -17.61 -5.37
N LEU A 187 3.00 -18.38 -4.28
CA LEU A 187 1.80 -19.12 -3.86
C LEU A 187 0.65 -18.17 -3.47
N LYS A 188 0.94 -17.07 -2.75
CA LYS A 188 -0.05 -16.04 -2.41
C LYS A 188 -0.62 -15.36 -3.66
N LEU A 189 0.23 -14.97 -4.60
CA LEU A 189 -0.23 -14.35 -5.85
C LEU A 189 -1.03 -15.34 -6.70
N GLN A 190 -0.65 -16.61 -6.70
CA GLN A 190 -1.40 -17.66 -7.39
C GLN A 190 -2.81 -17.86 -6.80
N SER A 191 -3.00 -17.71 -5.49
CA SER A 191 -4.34 -17.81 -4.89
C SER A 191 -5.26 -16.65 -5.28
N CYS A 192 -4.70 -15.51 -5.67
CA CYS A 192 -5.48 -14.37 -6.19
C CYS A 192 -6.05 -14.65 -7.59
N ILE A 193 -5.44 -15.59 -8.34
CA ILE A 193 -5.81 -15.96 -9.69
C ILE A 193 -6.68 -17.22 -9.64
N SER A 194 -8.01 -16.99 -9.66
CA SER A 194 -9.06 -18.02 -9.72
C SER A 194 -9.94 -17.87 -10.98
#